data_AF-A0A1Y2D7E1-F1
#
_entry.id   AF-A0A1Y2D7E1-F1
#
_cell.length_a   1.000
_cell.length_b   1.000
_cell.length_c   1.000
_cell.angle_alpha   90.00
_cell.angle_beta   90.00
_cell.angle_gamma   90.00
#
_symmetry.space_group_name_H-M   'P 1'
#
loop_
_entity.id
_entity.type
_entity.pdbx_description
1 polymer ?
#
loop_
_entity_poly.entity_id
_entity_poly.type
_entity_poly.pdbx_seq_one_letter_code
_entity_poly.pdbx_strand_id
1 'polypeptide(L)'
;MSWDTKTAVRRRQNSSVSSSRASPQHNRQQSKQSTPIEPKSVHVADPFLQSFLAPAFDATDYLNSSLPPLQAHVSSITPSQEGAVPFAELSSQAQTLLSQLSAQTTRLTNTLTQLTDDILRSGSRLAYEVELLRGETLSLSEALADGLHGDIVKFVPNGVQDQMEGKANGVSAIDGILRRPSGVAASTSEDNSTPQDGTIEDPAYITQLRTLTLVRAKLDSVVHTFGDAMEFVFPPSELSVSSSFLSVSAPDAGSKEHSTEEKGQQVLKRYRDEISELLVKSKDPVDGIEKAARRIEELKELTKVWAGTAEEKGRTKFIDGLAKMVEDRHRDLMREVEQGDKRPEVGHMPRRSTEEAAENKPLSGYGIMSQLQKLRSGL
;
A
#
# COMPACT_ATOMS: atom_id res chain seq x y z
N MET A 1 -21.14 58.33 81.68
CA MET A 1 -20.80 56.91 81.85
C MET A 1 -20.35 56.38 80.50
N SER A 2 -19.17 55.79 80.50
CA SER A 2 -18.36 55.39 79.35
C SER A 2 -18.68 53.97 78.83
N TRP A 3 -18.07 53.68 77.69
CA TRP A 3 -17.65 52.38 77.14
C TRP A 3 -18.40 51.87 75.89
N ASP A 4 -17.64 51.93 74.81
CA ASP A 4 -17.67 51.17 73.57
C ASP A 4 -17.20 49.72 73.84
N THR A 5 -17.79 48.70 73.18
CA THR A 5 -17.10 47.43 72.90
C THR A 5 -17.73 46.66 71.71
N LYS A 6 -17.19 46.92 70.52
CA LYS A 6 -16.70 46.00 69.46
C LYS A 6 -17.13 44.50 69.37
N THR A 7 -17.23 44.08 68.10
CA THR A 7 -17.08 42.73 67.46
C THR A 7 -18.37 41.98 67.12
N ALA A 8 -18.51 41.21 66.03
CA ALA A 8 -17.92 41.13 64.69
C ALA A 8 -18.72 40.08 63.89
N VAL A 9 -19.09 40.40 62.65
CA VAL A 9 -19.16 39.56 61.43
C VAL A 9 -19.76 38.14 61.50
N ARG A 10 -20.87 37.89 60.77
CA ARG A 10 -20.90 36.93 59.64
C ARG A 10 -22.12 37.08 58.73
N ARG A 11 -21.79 36.93 57.44
CA ARG A 11 -22.47 37.32 56.19
C ARG A 11 -23.44 36.23 55.74
N ARG A 12 -24.68 36.61 55.40
CA ARG A 12 -25.73 35.73 54.88
C ARG A 12 -25.38 35.19 53.49
N GLN A 13 -25.46 33.87 53.33
CA GLN A 13 -25.45 33.14 52.06
C GLN A 13 -26.90 32.96 51.60
N ASN A 14 -27.19 33.32 50.35
CA ASN A 14 -28.38 32.86 49.62
C ASN A 14 -27.89 32.15 48.36
N SER A 15 -28.33 30.91 48.16
CA SER A 15 -28.06 30.11 46.98
C SER A 15 -29.34 29.41 46.53
N SER A 16 -29.81 29.75 45.33
CA SER A 16 -30.73 28.92 44.54
C SER A 16 -30.44 29.12 43.05
N VAL A 17 -29.61 28.21 42.53
CA VAL A 17 -29.66 27.49 41.25
C VAL A 17 -30.55 28.06 40.12
N SER A 18 -29.93 28.36 38.98
CA SER A 18 -30.38 27.82 37.68
C SER A 18 -29.33 28.01 36.58
N SER A 19 -28.96 26.86 36.03
CA SER A 19 -28.10 26.53 34.90
C SER A 19 -28.25 27.37 33.63
N SER A 20 -27.12 27.86 33.10
CA SER A 20 -26.89 27.97 31.66
C SER A 20 -25.59 27.24 31.31
N ARG A 21 -25.71 26.32 30.36
CA ARG A 21 -24.68 25.38 29.89
C ARG A 21 -23.75 26.14 28.93
N ALA A 22 -22.56 26.48 29.38
CA ALA A 22 -21.51 27.04 28.53
C ALA A 22 -20.76 25.91 27.80
N SER A 23 -20.67 26.01 26.48
CA SER A 23 -19.84 25.17 25.61
C SER A 23 -18.36 25.22 26.06
N PRO A 24 -17.61 24.10 26.02
CA PRO A 24 -16.21 24.12 26.40
C PRO A 24 -15.40 24.93 25.38
N GLN A 25 -14.81 26.02 25.86
CA GLN A 25 -13.83 26.80 25.15
C GLN A 25 -12.64 25.91 24.77
N HIS A 26 -12.19 26.05 23.51
CA HIS A 26 -10.96 25.47 23.00
C HIS A 26 -9.81 25.71 23.99
N ASN A 27 -9.35 24.64 24.59
CA ASN A 27 -8.14 24.65 25.38
C ASN A 27 -6.99 24.94 24.40
N ARG A 28 -6.44 26.14 24.49
CA ARG A 28 -5.24 26.62 23.80
C ARG A 28 -4.08 25.71 24.21
N GLN A 29 -3.94 24.58 23.53
CA GLN A 29 -2.76 23.73 23.61
C GLN A 29 -1.61 24.55 23.05
N GLN A 30 -0.77 25.07 23.96
CA GLN A 30 0.53 25.61 23.61
C GLN A 30 1.27 24.56 22.80
N SER A 31 1.68 25.01 21.62
CA SER A 31 2.32 24.26 20.56
C SER A 31 3.52 23.47 21.07
N LYS A 32 3.55 22.20 20.67
CA LYS A 32 4.76 21.38 20.65
C LYS A 32 5.82 22.17 19.91
N GLN A 33 6.93 22.45 20.59
CA GLN A 33 8.13 23.02 19.99
C GLN A 33 8.51 22.17 18.77
N SER A 34 8.58 22.82 17.61
CA SER A 34 9.03 22.23 16.35
C SER A 34 10.49 21.80 16.52
N THR A 35 10.72 20.49 16.53
CA THR A 35 12.08 19.94 16.38
C THR A 35 12.67 20.46 15.07
N PRO A 36 13.89 21.02 15.05
CA PRO A 36 14.51 21.51 13.83
C PRO A 36 14.75 20.32 12.90
N ILE A 37 14.04 20.31 11.78
CA ILE A 37 14.20 19.28 10.74
C ILE A 37 15.46 19.62 9.97
N GLU A 38 16.40 18.70 9.94
CA GLU A 38 17.62 18.85 9.17
C GLU A 38 17.27 18.92 7.67
N PRO A 39 17.72 19.96 6.94
CA PRO A 39 17.40 20.11 5.53
C PRO A 39 18.04 18.98 4.72
N LYS A 40 17.22 18.21 4.00
CA LYS A 40 17.68 17.07 3.16
C LYS A 40 18.53 17.50 1.96
N SER A 41 18.47 18.76 1.57
CA SER A 41 19.26 19.32 0.47
C SER A 41 19.51 20.81 0.66
N VAL A 42 20.59 21.31 0.03
CA VAL A 42 21.02 22.71 0.09
C VAL A 42 19.92 23.67 -0.38
N HIS A 43 19.07 23.22 -1.30
CA HIS A 43 17.98 24.02 -1.87
C HIS A 43 16.83 24.31 -0.89
N VAL A 44 16.76 23.58 0.21
CA VAL A 44 15.69 23.68 1.22
C VAL A 44 16.25 24.07 2.60
N ALA A 45 17.49 24.53 2.65
CA ALA A 45 18.15 24.98 3.88
C ALA A 45 17.67 26.37 4.35
N ASP A 46 16.78 27.03 3.61
CA ASP A 46 16.23 28.34 3.98
C ASP A 46 15.45 28.22 5.31
N PRO A 47 15.78 29.03 6.34
CA PRO A 47 15.05 29.04 7.61
C PRO A 47 13.54 29.21 7.47
N PHE A 48 13.08 29.95 6.45
CA PHE A 48 11.64 30.10 6.21
C PHE A 48 10.98 28.78 5.80
N LEU A 49 11.69 27.91 5.10
CA LEU A 49 11.13 26.66 4.60
C LEU A 49 10.99 25.58 5.68
N GLN A 50 11.63 25.75 6.84
CA GLN A 50 11.66 24.73 7.90
C GLN A 50 10.26 24.35 8.41
N SER A 51 9.33 25.31 8.49
CA SER A 51 7.94 25.04 8.87
C SER A 51 7.25 24.11 7.87
N PHE A 52 7.53 24.27 6.58
CA PHE A 52 6.93 23.49 5.49
C PHE A 52 7.52 22.08 5.35
N LEU A 53 8.67 21.81 5.96
CA LEU A 53 9.30 20.47 5.93
C LEU A 53 8.75 19.51 6.98
N ALA A 54 7.93 20.01 7.90
CA ALA A 54 7.28 19.17 8.90
C ALA A 54 6.34 18.15 8.24
N PRO A 55 6.49 16.84 8.53
CA PRO A 55 5.57 15.82 8.01
C PRO A 55 4.10 16.03 8.40
N ALA A 56 3.86 16.79 9.48
CA ALA A 56 2.54 17.16 9.98
C ALA A 56 2.25 18.66 9.78
N PHE A 57 2.76 19.26 8.69
CA PHE A 57 2.49 20.65 8.38
C PHE A 57 0.99 20.90 8.16
N ASP A 58 0.45 21.88 8.88
CA ASP A 58 -0.90 22.40 8.68
C ASP A 58 -0.83 23.87 8.27
N ALA A 59 -1.40 24.18 7.11
CA ALA A 59 -1.43 25.53 6.56
C ALA A 59 -2.25 26.50 7.43
N THR A 60 -3.31 26.01 8.08
CA THR A 60 -4.17 26.86 8.91
C THR A 60 -3.46 27.25 10.20
N ASP A 61 -2.84 26.30 10.89
CA ASP A 61 -1.99 26.57 12.06
C ASP A 61 -0.79 27.45 11.72
N TYR A 62 -0.15 27.25 10.56
CA TYR A 62 0.94 28.10 10.10
C TYR A 62 0.50 29.56 9.96
N LEU A 63 -0.61 29.84 9.26
CA LEU A 63 -1.12 31.20 9.09
C LEU A 63 -1.58 31.81 10.42
N ASN A 64 -2.24 31.03 11.28
CA ASN A 64 -2.67 31.47 12.60
C ASN A 64 -1.49 31.80 13.53
N SER A 65 -0.35 31.13 13.35
CA SER A 65 0.89 31.41 14.10
C SER A 65 1.71 32.56 13.49
N SER A 66 1.61 32.76 12.17
CA SER A 66 2.38 33.76 11.44
C SER A 66 1.72 35.14 11.39
N LEU A 67 0.40 35.22 11.54
CA LEU A 67 -0.35 36.48 11.51
C LEU A 67 -0.72 36.92 12.94
N PRO A 68 -0.53 38.21 13.28
CA PRO A 68 -0.97 38.75 14.57
C PRO A 68 -2.50 38.68 14.73
N PRO A 69 -3.02 38.57 15.97
CA PRO A 69 -4.45 38.63 16.20
C PRO A 69 -5.02 39.99 15.80
N LEU A 70 -6.22 40.00 15.20
CA LEU A 70 -6.91 41.23 14.81
C LEU A 70 -7.32 42.04 16.05
N GLN A 71 -7.11 43.35 16.00
CA GLN A 71 -7.67 44.28 16.98
C GLN A 71 -9.20 44.37 16.78
N ALA A 72 -9.94 43.52 17.49
CA ALA A 72 -11.40 43.59 17.50
C ALA A 72 -11.84 44.89 18.18
N HIS A 73 -12.46 45.77 17.41
CA HIS A 73 -13.01 47.04 17.88
C HIS A 73 -14.32 46.78 18.66
N VAL A 74 -14.24 46.05 19.77
CA VAL A 74 -15.40 45.75 20.62
C VAL A 74 -15.18 46.31 22.02
N SER A 75 -16.06 47.24 22.36
CA SER A 75 -16.12 47.96 23.62
C SER A 75 -16.16 47.05 24.85
N SER A 76 -15.20 47.28 25.75
CA SER A 76 -15.24 46.99 27.19
C SER A 76 -15.15 45.52 27.69
N ILE A 77 -14.27 45.34 28.69
CA ILE A 77 -14.27 44.36 29.81
C ILE A 77 -13.21 43.22 29.79
N THR A 78 -12.55 42.88 28.69
CA THR A 78 -11.43 41.90 28.74
C THR A 78 -10.07 42.55 28.47
N PRO A 79 -9.00 42.19 29.21
CA PRO A 79 -7.67 42.73 28.95
C PRO A 79 -7.32 42.43 27.49
N SER A 80 -7.05 43.49 26.76
CA SER A 80 -6.51 43.49 25.41
C SER A 80 -5.51 42.36 25.24
N GLN A 81 -5.71 41.49 24.26
CA GLN A 81 -4.65 40.58 23.83
C GLN A 81 -3.42 41.43 23.49
N GLU A 82 -2.34 41.25 24.23
CA GLU A 82 -1.04 41.87 23.93
C GLU A 82 -0.67 41.52 22.49
N GLY A 83 -0.51 42.54 21.64
CA GLY A 83 -0.12 42.37 20.23
C GLY A 83 -1.27 42.33 19.21
N ALA A 84 -2.46 42.81 19.54
CA ALA A 84 -3.54 42.93 18.55
C ALA A 84 -3.31 44.09 17.57
N VAL A 85 -3.33 43.79 16.26
CA VAL A 85 -2.91 44.71 15.18
C VAL A 85 -4.13 45.22 14.37
N PRO A 86 -4.15 46.49 13.91
CA PRO A 86 -5.21 47.01 13.03
C PRO A 86 -5.30 46.25 11.70
N PHE A 87 -6.50 46.18 11.11
CA PHE A 87 -6.74 45.46 9.85
C PHE A 87 -5.81 45.90 8.70
N ALA A 88 -5.49 47.19 8.62
CA ALA A 88 -4.60 47.72 7.58
C ALA A 88 -3.16 47.16 7.67
N GLU A 89 -2.64 47.01 8.88
CA GLU A 89 -1.31 46.44 9.14
C GLU A 89 -1.31 44.92 8.94
N LEU A 90 -2.39 44.23 9.32
CA LEU A 90 -2.52 42.80 9.03
C LEU A 90 -2.57 42.55 7.51
N SER A 91 -3.29 43.39 6.77
CA SER A 91 -3.38 43.28 5.31
C SER A 91 -2.01 43.46 4.64
N SER A 92 -1.22 44.46 5.05
CA SER A 92 0.13 44.68 4.51
C SER A 92 1.08 43.53 4.86
N GLN A 93 1.00 43.00 6.08
CA GLN A 93 1.80 41.85 6.50
C GLN A 93 1.42 40.58 5.73
N ALA A 94 0.12 40.31 5.54
CA ALA A 94 -0.36 39.18 4.75
C ALA A 94 0.06 39.29 3.28
N GLN A 95 0.00 40.48 2.68
CA GLN A 95 0.50 40.72 1.33
C GLN A 95 2.01 40.48 1.21
N THR A 96 2.78 40.87 2.23
CA THR A 96 4.23 40.65 2.27
C THR A 96 4.55 39.16 2.34
N LEU A 97 3.87 38.41 3.22
CA LEU A 97 4.02 36.96 3.34
C LEU A 97 3.60 36.24 2.06
N LEU A 98 2.50 36.65 1.42
CA LEU A 98 2.08 36.10 0.14
C LEU A 98 3.11 36.34 -0.97
N SER A 99 3.71 37.54 -1.00
CA SER A 99 4.78 37.89 -1.94
C SER A 99 6.04 37.06 -1.70
N GLN A 100 6.37 36.79 -0.43
CA GLN A 100 7.49 35.92 -0.06
C GLN A 100 7.23 34.47 -0.49
N LEU A 101 6.03 33.96 -0.23
CA LEU A 101 5.61 32.62 -0.62
C LEU A 101 5.64 32.44 -2.15
N SER A 102 5.13 33.42 -2.91
CA SER A 102 5.13 33.34 -4.37
C SER A 102 6.55 33.35 -4.95
N ALA A 103 7.44 34.18 -4.40
CA ALA A 103 8.85 34.23 -4.80
C ALA A 103 9.57 32.90 -4.52
N GLN A 104 9.38 32.34 -3.33
CA GLN A 104 9.98 31.05 -2.98
C GLN A 104 9.39 29.89 -3.76
N THR A 105 8.07 29.88 -4.00
CA THR A 105 7.42 28.87 -4.86
C THR A 105 8.03 28.90 -6.25
N THR A 106 8.20 30.08 -6.85
CA THR A 106 8.84 30.23 -8.17
C THR A 106 10.28 29.71 -8.16
N ARG A 107 11.06 30.04 -7.12
CA ARG A 107 12.44 29.56 -6.97
C ARG A 107 12.52 28.04 -6.83
N LEU A 108 11.67 27.43 -6.00
CA LEU A 108 11.63 25.98 -5.81
C LEU A 108 11.18 25.26 -7.06
N THR A 109 10.18 25.78 -7.78
CA THR A 109 9.76 25.25 -9.08
C THR A 109 10.91 25.29 -10.09
N ASN A 110 11.61 26.41 -10.22
CA ASN A 110 12.77 26.51 -11.12
C ASN A 110 13.88 25.50 -10.75
N THR A 111 14.12 25.32 -9.44
CA THR A 111 15.11 24.37 -8.95
C THR A 111 14.69 22.93 -9.23
N LEU A 112 13.40 22.60 -9.07
CA LEU A 112 12.84 21.29 -9.38
C LEU A 112 12.98 20.98 -10.87
N THR A 113 12.66 21.93 -11.75
CA THR A 113 12.86 21.78 -13.19
C THR A 113 14.33 21.52 -13.52
N GLN A 114 15.25 22.31 -12.96
CA GLN A 114 16.68 22.12 -13.17
C GLN A 114 17.16 20.73 -12.71
N LEU A 115 16.77 20.29 -11.51
CA LEU A 115 17.14 18.97 -10.99
C LEU A 115 16.54 17.84 -11.84
N THR A 116 15.33 18.02 -12.37
CA THR A 116 14.68 17.05 -13.27
C THR A 116 15.45 16.93 -14.57
N ASP A 117 15.85 18.05 -15.18
CA ASP A 117 16.67 18.06 -16.39
C ASP A 117 18.06 17.46 -16.15
N ASP A 118 18.69 17.74 -15.01
CA ASP A 118 19.97 17.17 -14.63
C ASP A 118 19.88 15.65 -14.42
N ILE A 119 18.78 15.14 -13.85
CA ILE A 119 18.51 13.70 -13.72
C ILE A 119 18.32 13.05 -15.09
N LEU A 120 17.51 13.64 -15.97
CA LEU A 120 17.29 13.12 -17.32
C LEU A 120 18.58 13.10 -18.14
N ARG A 121 19.40 14.15 -18.04
CA ARG A 121 20.67 14.25 -18.73
C ARG A 121 21.70 13.28 -18.17
N SER A 122 21.85 13.22 -16.85
CA SER A 122 22.80 12.32 -16.18
C SER A 122 22.43 10.84 -16.35
N GLY A 123 21.15 10.50 -16.51
CA GLY A 123 20.69 9.14 -16.78
C GLY A 123 21.31 8.54 -18.05
N SER A 124 21.35 9.30 -19.15
CA SER A 124 21.98 8.87 -20.40
C SER A 124 23.49 8.65 -20.29
N ARG A 125 24.17 9.53 -19.55
CA ARG A 125 25.62 9.44 -19.29
C ARG A 125 25.94 8.24 -18.41
N LEU A 126 25.17 8.05 -17.34
CA LEU A 126 25.33 6.91 -16.43
C LEU A 126 25.12 5.59 -17.18
N ALA A 127 24.12 5.52 -18.06
CA ALA A 127 23.90 4.33 -18.88
C ALA A 127 25.13 3.99 -19.76
N TYR A 128 25.77 5.00 -20.35
CA TYR A 128 27.02 4.79 -21.09
C TYR A 128 28.17 4.33 -20.19
N GLU A 129 28.35 4.97 -19.02
CA GLU A 129 29.39 4.59 -18.06
C GLU A 129 29.20 3.15 -17.54
N VAL A 130 27.95 2.73 -17.30
CA VAL A 130 27.61 1.36 -16.90
C VAL A 130 27.89 0.36 -18.01
N GLU A 131 27.53 0.67 -19.26
CA GLU A 131 27.80 -0.22 -20.39
C GLU A 131 29.30 -0.34 -20.69
N LEU A 132 30.05 0.75 -20.53
CA LEU A 132 31.51 0.75 -20.61
C LEU A 132 32.12 -0.13 -19.51
N LEU A 133 31.73 0.06 -18.25
CA LEU A 133 32.17 -0.77 -17.11
C LEU A 133 31.83 -2.24 -17.30
N ARG A 134 30.65 -2.54 -17.86
CA ARG A 134 30.23 -3.90 -18.21
C ARG A 134 31.13 -4.48 -19.28
N GLY A 135 31.44 -3.73 -20.33
CA GLY A 135 32.36 -4.13 -21.39
C GLY A 135 33.77 -4.41 -20.87
N GLU A 136 34.30 -3.52 -20.01
CA GLU A 136 35.60 -3.70 -19.35
C GLU A 136 35.61 -4.91 -18.40
N THR A 137 34.52 -5.13 -17.64
CA THR A 137 34.40 -6.28 -16.74
C THR A 137 34.30 -7.59 -17.53
N LEU A 138 33.56 -7.61 -18.65
CA LEU A 138 33.49 -8.76 -19.55
C LEU A 138 34.85 -9.04 -20.18
N SER A 139 35.54 -8.01 -20.68
CA SER A 139 36.90 -8.11 -21.24
C SER A 139 37.91 -8.63 -20.19
N LEU A 140 37.84 -8.14 -18.95
CA LEU A 140 38.66 -8.63 -17.84
C LEU A 140 38.34 -10.10 -17.52
N SER A 141 37.05 -10.48 -17.55
CA SER A 141 36.63 -11.85 -17.28
C SER A 141 37.12 -12.83 -18.36
N GLU A 142 37.08 -12.43 -19.64
CA GLU A 142 37.62 -13.21 -20.77
C GLU A 142 39.14 -13.30 -20.68
N ALA A 143 39.82 -12.19 -20.38
CA ALA A 143 41.26 -12.19 -20.16
C ALA A 143 41.67 -13.11 -19.02
N LEU A 144 40.90 -13.20 -17.93
CA LEU A 144 41.18 -14.08 -16.79
C LEU A 144 40.85 -15.54 -17.08
N ALA A 145 39.73 -15.81 -17.78
CA ALA A 145 39.23 -17.16 -18.05
C ALA A 145 39.95 -17.87 -19.20
N ASP A 146 40.28 -17.15 -20.28
CA ASP A 146 40.87 -17.74 -21.48
C ASP A 146 42.35 -17.35 -21.65
N GLY A 147 42.68 -16.08 -21.44
CA GLY A 147 44.05 -15.57 -21.66
C GLY A 147 45.04 -15.94 -20.56
N LEU A 148 44.70 -15.63 -19.30
CA LEU A 148 45.58 -15.78 -18.14
C LEU A 148 45.36 -17.08 -17.37
N HIS A 149 44.28 -17.82 -17.61
CA HIS A 149 43.96 -19.02 -16.84
C HIS A 149 45.10 -20.04 -16.83
N GLY A 150 45.72 -20.29 -17.98
CA GLY A 150 46.87 -21.20 -18.11
C GLY A 150 48.11 -20.74 -17.34
N ASP A 151 48.31 -19.42 -17.18
CA ASP A 151 49.41 -18.87 -16.39
C ASP A 151 49.07 -18.85 -14.89
N ILE A 152 47.82 -18.52 -14.53
CA ILE A 152 47.32 -18.58 -13.16
C ILE A 152 47.47 -20.00 -12.59
N VAL A 153 47.16 -21.04 -13.37
CA VAL A 153 47.33 -22.44 -12.97
C VAL A 153 48.78 -22.77 -12.60
N LYS A 154 49.78 -22.14 -13.24
CA LYS A 154 51.21 -22.34 -12.90
C LYS A 154 51.59 -21.70 -11.56
N PHE A 155 50.84 -20.69 -11.12
CA PHE A 155 51.03 -20.01 -9.83
C PHE A 155 50.19 -20.63 -8.71
N VAL A 156 49.26 -21.53 -9.02
CA VAL A 156 48.56 -22.33 -8.00
C VAL A 156 49.46 -23.51 -7.62
N PRO A 157 49.96 -23.58 -6.37
CA PRO A 157 50.71 -24.74 -5.92
C PRO A 157 49.82 -25.98 -5.97
N ASN A 158 50.04 -26.87 -6.94
CA ASN A 158 49.50 -28.23 -7.10
C ASN A 158 48.45 -28.68 -6.05
N GLY A 159 47.19 -28.22 -6.12
CA GLY A 159 46.27 -28.43 -4.99
C GLY A 159 44.76 -28.48 -5.25
N VAL A 160 44.25 -28.36 -6.48
CA VAL A 160 42.79 -28.51 -6.72
C VAL A 160 42.43 -29.43 -7.90
N GLN A 161 43.36 -29.74 -8.81
CA GLN A 161 43.04 -30.59 -9.98
C GLN A 161 43.17 -32.10 -9.73
N ASP A 162 43.84 -32.52 -8.64
CA ASP A 162 44.18 -33.95 -8.41
C ASP A 162 43.04 -34.78 -7.75
N GLN A 163 41.83 -34.22 -7.65
CA GLN A 163 40.64 -34.90 -7.10
C GLN A 163 39.59 -35.26 -8.16
N MET A 164 39.82 -34.99 -9.44
CA MET A 164 38.82 -35.28 -10.50
C MET A 164 39.23 -36.34 -11.54
N GLU A 165 40.45 -36.88 -11.51
CA GLU A 165 40.92 -37.92 -12.45
C GLU A 165 41.34 -39.22 -11.74
N GLY A 166 40.49 -39.71 -10.84
CA GLY A 166 40.81 -40.86 -9.98
C GLY A 166 39.75 -41.94 -9.93
N LYS A 167 39.07 -42.29 -11.04
CA LYS A 167 38.33 -43.58 -11.17
C LYS A 167 37.77 -43.83 -12.57
N ALA A 168 38.54 -44.54 -13.40
CA ALA A 168 38.00 -45.27 -14.55
C ALA A 168 38.93 -46.43 -14.96
N ASN A 169 38.79 -47.61 -14.33
CA ASN A 169 38.46 -48.86 -15.02
C ASN A 169 38.59 -50.10 -14.11
N GLY A 170 37.52 -50.90 -14.07
CA GLY A 170 37.49 -52.18 -13.35
C GLY A 170 36.11 -52.83 -13.12
N VAL A 171 35.18 -52.71 -14.07
CA VAL A 171 34.12 -53.67 -14.48
C VAL A 171 33.25 -54.38 -13.41
N SER A 172 31.93 -54.15 -13.44
CA SER A 172 30.90 -55.20 -13.62
C SER A 172 29.46 -54.68 -13.76
N ALA A 173 28.77 -55.20 -14.80
CA ALA A 173 27.31 -55.35 -15.01
C ALA A 173 26.43 -54.08 -14.95
N ILE A 174 26.02 -53.45 -16.07
CA ILE A 174 24.97 -53.80 -17.07
C ILE A 174 23.56 -53.99 -16.45
N ASP A 175 22.60 -53.28 -17.07
CA ASP A 175 21.14 -53.29 -16.93
C ASP A 175 20.60 -52.51 -15.72
N GLY A 176 19.67 -51.55 -15.83
CA GLY A 176 18.77 -51.17 -16.91
C GLY A 176 17.48 -50.68 -16.26
N ILE A 177 17.07 -49.44 -16.57
CA ILE A 177 15.67 -49.01 -16.67
C ILE A 177 14.95 -48.53 -15.38
N LEU A 178 14.56 -47.23 -15.43
CA LEU A 178 13.42 -46.51 -14.81
C LEU A 178 13.52 -45.89 -13.39
N ARG A 179 13.23 -44.58 -13.39
CA ARG A 179 12.10 -43.87 -12.73
C ARG A 179 12.42 -42.80 -11.66
N ARG A 180 11.97 -41.59 -12.05
CA ARG A 180 11.51 -40.38 -11.33
C ARG A 180 11.12 -40.52 -9.83
N PRO A 181 11.27 -39.45 -9.03
CA PRO A 181 11.18 -39.48 -7.56
C PRO A 181 9.76 -39.19 -7.02
N SER A 182 9.46 -39.68 -5.81
CA SER A 182 8.49 -39.10 -4.88
C SER A 182 8.60 -39.73 -3.48
N GLY A 183 8.82 -38.88 -2.48
CA GLY A 183 7.86 -38.63 -1.39
C GLY A 183 7.40 -39.77 -0.45
N VAL A 184 7.75 -39.56 0.83
CA VAL A 184 6.94 -39.68 2.06
C VAL A 184 6.76 -41.06 2.73
N ALA A 185 6.80 -41.01 4.06
CA ALA A 185 6.42 -41.99 5.11
C ALA A 185 7.56 -42.90 5.59
N ALA A 186 7.79 -43.13 6.88
CA ALA A 186 7.20 -42.67 8.14
C ALA A 186 8.12 -43.19 9.26
N SER A 187 8.10 -42.56 10.44
CA SER A 187 7.91 -43.28 11.72
C SER A 187 8.00 -42.34 12.91
N THR A 188 6.84 -42.01 13.45
CA THR A 188 6.58 -41.66 14.85
C THR A 188 6.86 -42.88 15.73
N SER A 189 7.66 -42.75 16.79
CA SER A 189 7.33 -43.22 18.15
C SER A 189 8.26 -42.58 19.17
N GLU A 190 7.65 -42.14 20.27
CA GLU A 190 8.16 -41.35 21.39
C GLU A 190 9.06 -42.18 22.33
N ASP A 191 10.06 -41.56 22.97
CA ASP A 191 10.07 -41.35 24.44
C ASP A 191 11.34 -40.58 24.90
N ASN A 192 11.12 -39.32 25.26
CA ASN A 192 11.65 -38.57 26.41
C ASN A 192 13.14 -38.68 26.85
N SER A 193 13.95 -37.67 26.47
CA SER A 193 14.79 -36.91 27.42
C SER A 193 15.25 -35.57 26.83
N THR A 194 15.13 -34.53 27.64
CA THR A 194 15.45 -33.10 27.48
C THR A 194 16.92 -32.80 27.10
N PRO A 195 17.24 -31.53 26.73
CA PRO A 195 18.21 -31.20 25.69
C PRO A 195 19.65 -31.16 26.22
N GLN A 196 20.57 -31.78 25.47
CA GLN A 196 21.99 -31.46 25.58
C GLN A 196 22.45 -30.71 24.35
N ASP A 197 22.57 -29.41 24.57
CA ASP A 197 23.58 -28.52 24.01
C ASP A 197 24.90 -29.28 23.78
N GLY A 198 25.19 -29.54 22.51
CA GLY A 198 26.40 -30.18 22.04
C GLY A 198 27.11 -29.23 21.10
N THR A 199 27.76 -28.22 21.66
CA THR A 199 28.68 -27.32 20.96
C THR A 199 29.88 -28.10 20.43
N ILE A 200 29.69 -28.77 19.28
CA ILE A 200 30.78 -28.86 18.33
C ILE A 200 30.87 -27.46 17.77
N GLU A 201 31.88 -26.68 18.19
CA GLU A 201 32.16 -25.37 17.61
C GLU A 201 32.41 -25.57 16.11
N ASP A 202 31.33 -25.46 15.33
CA ASP A 202 31.41 -25.38 13.89
C ASP A 202 32.42 -24.26 13.58
N PRO A 203 33.51 -24.54 12.86
CA PRO A 203 34.52 -23.54 12.55
C PRO A 203 33.88 -22.29 11.97
N ALA A 204 34.43 -21.11 12.28
CA ALA A 204 33.85 -19.81 11.93
C ALA A 204 33.47 -19.68 10.43
N TYR A 205 34.17 -20.37 9.54
CA TYR A 205 33.83 -20.40 8.11
C TYR A 205 32.55 -21.19 7.80
N ILE A 206 32.23 -22.25 8.56
CA ILE A 206 30.98 -23.03 8.39
C ILE A 206 29.78 -22.19 8.87
N THR A 207 29.91 -21.48 9.98
CA THR A 207 28.85 -20.58 10.46
C THR A 207 28.65 -19.40 9.50
N GLN A 208 29.74 -18.83 8.95
CA GLN A 208 29.68 -17.84 7.89
C GLN A 208 29.02 -18.37 6.61
N LEU A 209 29.35 -19.59 6.16
CA LEU A 209 28.74 -20.21 4.98
C LEU A 209 27.24 -20.49 5.16
N ARG A 210 26.81 -20.97 6.34
CA ARG A 210 25.38 -21.14 6.66
C ARG A 210 24.67 -19.80 6.69
N THR A 211 25.30 -18.77 7.26
CA THR A 211 24.77 -17.40 7.27
C THR A 211 24.65 -16.85 5.85
N LEU A 212 25.66 -17.02 5.00
CA LEU A 212 25.62 -16.60 3.60
C LEU A 212 24.57 -17.35 2.78
N THR A 213 24.36 -18.64 3.06
CA THR A 213 23.33 -19.45 2.40
C THR A 213 21.93 -18.99 2.83
N LEU A 214 21.73 -18.67 4.11
CA LEU A 214 20.49 -18.09 4.62
C LEU A 214 20.25 -16.69 4.03
N VAL A 215 21.28 -15.86 3.98
CA VAL A 215 21.21 -14.52 3.37
C VAL A 215 20.89 -14.63 1.89
N ARG A 216 21.52 -15.56 1.15
CA ARG A 216 21.19 -15.82 -0.26
C ARG A 216 19.73 -16.25 -0.41
N ALA A 217 19.26 -17.22 0.35
CA ALA A 217 17.87 -17.67 0.28
C ALA A 217 16.88 -16.54 0.61
N LYS A 218 17.22 -15.68 1.57
CA LYS A 218 16.42 -14.48 1.87
C LYS A 218 16.44 -13.46 0.73
N LEU A 219 17.61 -13.20 0.14
CA LEU A 219 17.73 -12.29 -0.99
C LEU A 219 16.96 -12.82 -2.21
N ASP A 220 17.04 -14.12 -2.50
CA ASP A 220 16.28 -14.75 -3.58
C ASP A 220 14.76 -14.59 -3.34
N SER A 221 14.29 -14.76 -2.10
CA SER A 221 12.89 -14.51 -1.72
C SER A 221 12.48 -13.04 -1.86
N VAL A 222 13.35 -12.10 -1.47
CA VAL A 222 13.10 -10.66 -1.65
C VAL A 222 13.07 -10.29 -3.13
N VAL A 223 14.00 -10.80 -3.94
CA VAL A 223 14.03 -10.56 -5.38
C VAL A 223 12.76 -11.10 -6.05
N HIS A 224 12.31 -12.30 -5.66
CA HIS A 224 11.07 -12.87 -6.19
C HIS A 224 9.84 -12.03 -5.80
N THR A 225 9.67 -11.71 -4.52
CA THR A 225 8.52 -10.91 -4.05
C THR A 225 8.47 -9.52 -4.65
N PHE A 226 9.62 -8.83 -4.77
CA PHE A 226 9.68 -7.53 -5.44
C PHE A 226 9.54 -7.64 -6.96
N GLY A 227 10.01 -8.73 -7.57
CA GLY A 227 9.81 -9.02 -8.99
C GLY A 227 8.34 -9.18 -9.33
N ASP A 228 7.64 -10.02 -8.58
CA ASP A 228 6.21 -10.25 -8.71
C ASP A 228 5.41 -8.96 -8.41
N ALA A 229 5.84 -8.20 -7.40
CA ALA A 229 5.26 -6.89 -7.11
C ALA A 229 5.42 -5.93 -8.29
N MET A 230 6.60 -5.88 -8.93
CA MET A 230 6.82 -5.06 -10.12
C MET A 230 5.99 -5.53 -11.33
N GLU A 231 5.67 -6.82 -11.45
CA GLU A 231 4.73 -7.31 -12.47
C GLU A 231 3.30 -6.82 -12.21
N PHE A 232 2.92 -6.65 -10.94
CA PHE A 232 1.62 -6.09 -10.53
C PHE A 232 1.59 -4.55 -10.66
N VAL A 233 1.66 -4.08 -11.90
CA VAL A 233 1.51 -2.67 -12.28
C VAL A 233 0.06 -2.23 -12.08
N PHE A 234 -0.14 -1.11 -11.40
CA PHE A 234 -1.47 -0.54 -11.15
C PHE A 234 -1.66 0.72 -12.01
N PRO A 235 -2.74 0.83 -12.80
CA PRO A 235 -2.95 1.99 -13.66
C PRO A 235 -3.28 3.24 -12.83
N PRO A 236 -2.69 4.41 -13.17
CA PRO A 236 -2.91 5.67 -12.44
C PRO A 236 -4.38 6.12 -12.43
N SER A 237 -5.18 5.68 -13.41
CA SER A 237 -6.63 5.92 -13.44
C SER A 237 -7.36 5.33 -12.22
N GLU A 238 -6.95 4.17 -11.73
CA GLU A 238 -7.55 3.49 -10.56
C GLU A 238 -7.11 4.11 -9.22
N LEU A 239 -5.99 4.85 -9.20
CA LEU A 239 -5.58 5.68 -8.05
C LEU A 239 -6.45 6.94 -7.94
N SER A 240 -6.96 7.41 -9.07
CA SER A 240 -7.62 8.71 -9.23
C SER A 240 -9.13 8.69 -8.94
N VAL A 241 -9.70 7.55 -8.55
CA VAL A 241 -11.15 7.41 -8.24
C VAL A 241 -11.58 8.23 -7.02
N SER A 242 -10.64 8.74 -6.21
CA SER A 242 -10.94 9.69 -5.12
C SER A 242 -11.02 11.16 -5.60
N SER A 243 -10.76 11.42 -6.88
CA SER A 243 -10.60 12.77 -7.48
C SER A 243 -11.34 12.91 -8.83
N SER A 244 -12.50 12.28 -9.00
CA SER A 244 -13.35 12.39 -10.21
C SER A 244 -14.04 13.76 -10.44
N PHE A 245 -13.47 14.88 -9.99
CA PHE A 245 -14.08 16.22 -10.16
C PHE A 245 -13.17 17.31 -10.74
N LEU A 246 -12.02 16.96 -11.33
CA LEU A 246 -11.20 17.91 -12.08
C LEU A 246 -10.97 17.41 -13.52
N SER A 247 -12.06 17.34 -14.31
CA SER A 247 -11.95 17.42 -15.78
C SER A 247 -11.52 18.83 -16.15
N VAL A 248 -10.21 19.06 -16.14
CA VAL A 248 -9.58 20.13 -16.91
C VAL A 248 -8.83 19.43 -18.03
N SER A 249 -9.17 19.76 -19.26
CA SER A 249 -8.51 19.26 -20.47
C SER A 249 -6.99 19.44 -20.35
N ALA A 250 -6.30 18.37 -19.95
CA ALA A 250 -4.85 18.28 -20.01
C ALA A 250 -4.48 17.81 -21.43
N PRO A 251 -3.49 18.44 -22.08
CA PRO A 251 -3.05 18.05 -23.41
C PRO A 251 -2.53 16.61 -23.38
N ASP A 252 -2.75 15.91 -24.49
CA ASP A 252 -2.40 14.51 -24.76
C ASP A 252 -1.01 14.14 -24.18
N ALA A 253 -1.01 13.48 -23.02
CA ALA A 253 0.20 13.03 -22.36
C ALA A 253 0.73 11.83 -23.15
N GLY A 254 1.95 11.96 -23.66
CA GLY A 254 2.47 11.17 -24.77
C GLY A 254 2.43 9.63 -24.61
N SER A 255 2.61 8.97 -25.75
CA SER A 255 2.59 7.51 -26.02
C SER A 255 3.16 6.54 -24.97
N LYS A 256 3.99 6.99 -24.01
CA LYS A 256 4.53 6.15 -22.93
C LYS A 256 3.55 5.94 -21.78
N GLU A 257 2.73 6.94 -21.43
CA GLU A 257 1.73 6.79 -20.35
C GLU A 257 0.59 5.88 -20.78
N HIS A 258 0.21 5.92 -22.06
CA HIS A 258 -0.70 4.94 -22.65
C HIS A 258 -0.17 3.51 -22.51
N SER A 259 1.13 3.28 -22.67
CA SER A 259 1.72 1.95 -22.54
C SER A 259 1.68 1.42 -21.10
N THR A 260 1.91 2.27 -20.09
CA THR A 260 1.83 1.87 -18.68
C THR A 260 0.39 1.75 -18.17
N GLU A 261 -0.49 2.63 -18.62
CA GLU A 261 -1.93 2.56 -18.34
C GLU A 261 -2.52 1.28 -18.93
N GLU A 262 -2.25 1.01 -20.21
CA GLU A 262 -2.75 -0.18 -20.89
C GLU A 262 -2.19 -1.45 -20.26
N LYS A 263 -0.88 -1.49 -19.95
CA LYS A 263 -0.25 -2.63 -19.27
C LYS A 263 -0.87 -2.87 -17.88
N GLY A 264 -1.09 -1.83 -17.09
CA GLY A 264 -1.73 -1.94 -15.78
C GLY A 264 -3.16 -2.48 -15.89
N GLN A 265 -3.94 -2.00 -16.87
CA GLN A 265 -5.28 -2.51 -17.13
C GLN A 265 -5.27 -3.98 -17.60
N GLN A 266 -4.31 -4.37 -18.44
CA GLN A 266 -4.16 -5.76 -18.88
C GLN A 266 -3.83 -6.69 -17.71
N VAL A 267 -2.97 -6.26 -16.78
CA VAL A 267 -2.62 -7.03 -15.57
C VAL A 267 -3.84 -7.21 -14.67
N LEU A 268 -4.61 -6.14 -14.41
CA LEU A 268 -5.85 -6.24 -13.62
C LEU A 268 -6.91 -7.13 -14.28
N LYS A 269 -7.04 -7.06 -15.62
CA LYS A 269 -7.92 -7.95 -16.39
C LYS A 269 -7.47 -9.40 -16.26
N ARG A 270 -6.17 -9.67 -16.43
CA ARG A 270 -5.58 -11.00 -16.25
C ARG A 270 -5.90 -11.60 -14.89
N TYR A 271 -5.79 -10.84 -13.79
CA TYR A 271 -6.15 -11.36 -12.46
C TYR A 271 -7.64 -11.62 -12.30
N ARG A 272 -8.50 -10.75 -12.84
CA ARG A 272 -9.96 -11.00 -12.87
C ARG A 272 -10.30 -12.26 -13.67
N ASP A 273 -9.68 -12.41 -14.84
CA ASP A 273 -9.90 -13.54 -15.73
C ASP A 273 -9.39 -14.84 -15.09
N GLU A 274 -8.19 -14.83 -14.51
CA GLU A 274 -7.61 -15.96 -13.77
C GLU A 274 -8.54 -16.43 -12.65
N ILE A 275 -9.03 -15.51 -11.82
CA ILE A 275 -9.97 -15.84 -10.73
C ILE A 275 -11.31 -16.34 -11.29
N SER A 276 -11.82 -15.71 -12.35
CA SER A 276 -13.05 -16.18 -13.00
C SER A 276 -12.91 -17.57 -13.62
N GLU A 277 -11.74 -17.89 -14.19
CA GLU A 277 -11.44 -19.20 -14.76
C GLU A 277 -11.36 -20.26 -13.65
N LEU A 278 -10.73 -19.94 -12.51
CA LEU A 278 -10.70 -20.82 -11.34
C LEU A 278 -12.11 -21.11 -10.80
N LEU A 279 -13.02 -20.15 -10.88
CA LEU A 279 -14.41 -20.30 -10.42
C LEU A 279 -15.33 -21.03 -11.42
N VAL A 280 -15.06 -20.95 -12.74
CA VAL A 280 -15.96 -21.50 -13.79
C VAL A 280 -15.47 -22.84 -14.33
N LYS A 281 -14.15 -23.04 -14.43
CA LYS A 281 -13.55 -24.19 -15.13
C LYS A 281 -13.10 -25.31 -14.18
N SER A 282 -13.22 -25.11 -12.86
CA SER A 282 -12.94 -26.14 -11.87
C SER A 282 -13.92 -27.30 -11.99
N LYS A 283 -13.40 -28.54 -12.05
CA LYS A 283 -14.19 -29.77 -12.10
C LYS A 283 -15.11 -29.91 -10.89
N ASP A 284 -14.61 -29.49 -9.72
CA ASP A 284 -15.36 -29.40 -8.48
C ASP A 284 -15.50 -27.93 -8.06
N PRO A 285 -16.72 -27.39 -7.92
CA PRO A 285 -16.92 -25.96 -7.73
C PRO A 285 -16.45 -25.47 -6.34
N VAL A 286 -16.38 -26.36 -5.35
CA VAL A 286 -15.82 -26.06 -4.02
C VAL A 286 -14.29 -25.93 -4.06
N ASP A 287 -13.61 -26.80 -4.80
CA ASP A 287 -12.14 -26.75 -5.01
C ASP A 287 -11.73 -25.51 -5.82
N GLY A 288 -12.57 -25.10 -6.79
CA GLY A 288 -12.39 -23.84 -7.52
C GLY A 288 -12.44 -22.60 -6.63
N ILE A 289 -13.38 -22.55 -5.68
CA ILE A 289 -13.50 -21.48 -4.69
C ILE A 289 -12.27 -21.45 -3.77
N GLU A 290 -11.81 -22.61 -3.29
CA GLU A 290 -10.64 -22.67 -2.42
C GLU A 290 -9.36 -22.19 -3.13
N LYS A 291 -9.16 -22.62 -4.38
CA LYS A 291 -8.01 -22.18 -5.20
C LYS A 291 -8.07 -20.69 -5.49
N ALA A 292 -9.25 -20.16 -5.81
CA ALA A 292 -9.44 -18.73 -6.01
C ALA A 292 -9.17 -17.93 -4.72
N ALA A 293 -9.63 -18.42 -3.56
CA ALA A 293 -9.36 -17.80 -2.27
C ALA A 293 -7.86 -17.76 -1.92
N ARG A 294 -7.14 -18.87 -2.14
CA ARG A 294 -5.68 -18.92 -1.95
C ARG A 294 -4.96 -17.92 -2.85
N ARG A 295 -5.38 -17.80 -4.11
CA ARG A 295 -4.79 -16.84 -5.06
C ARG A 295 -5.00 -15.38 -4.63
N ILE A 296 -6.17 -15.07 -4.07
CA ILE A 296 -6.47 -13.74 -3.52
C ILE A 296 -5.61 -13.46 -2.28
N GLU A 297 -5.37 -14.47 -1.44
CA GLU A 297 -4.48 -14.36 -0.29
C GLU A 297 -3.04 -14.03 -0.71
N GLU A 298 -2.51 -14.73 -1.72
CA GLU A 298 -1.19 -14.42 -2.31
C GLU A 298 -1.10 -12.97 -2.81
N LEU A 299 -2.12 -12.49 -3.55
CA LEU A 299 -2.17 -11.10 -4.02
C LEU A 299 -2.24 -10.09 -2.86
N LYS A 300 -2.89 -10.46 -1.76
CA LYS A 300 -2.95 -9.65 -0.54
C LYS A 300 -1.60 -9.59 0.17
N GLU A 301 -0.84 -10.68 0.18
CA GLU A 301 0.53 -10.68 0.69
C GLU A 301 1.44 -9.78 -0.13
N LEU A 302 1.33 -9.84 -1.45
CA LEU A 302 2.07 -8.96 -2.37
C LEU A 302 1.76 -7.48 -2.09
N THR A 303 0.51 -7.16 -1.76
CA THR A 303 0.07 -5.78 -1.48
C THR A 303 0.80 -5.15 -0.29
N LYS A 304 1.32 -5.95 0.66
CA LYS A 304 2.10 -5.48 1.80
C LYS A 304 3.36 -4.72 1.38
N VAL A 305 3.92 -5.01 0.20
CA VAL A 305 5.11 -4.32 -0.35
C VAL A 305 4.85 -2.82 -0.55
N TRP A 306 3.60 -2.44 -0.80
CA TRP A 306 3.20 -1.05 -1.03
C TRP A 306 2.60 -0.37 0.19
N ALA A 307 2.70 -0.96 1.38
CA ALA A 307 2.23 -0.36 2.61
C ALA A 307 2.83 1.05 2.82
N GLY A 308 1.99 2.04 3.09
CA GLY A 308 2.37 3.43 3.24
C GLY A 308 2.53 4.22 1.92
N THR A 309 2.32 3.60 0.77
CA THR A 309 2.34 4.28 -0.54
C THR A 309 0.95 4.77 -0.96
N ALA A 310 0.89 5.69 -1.92
CA ALA A 310 -0.38 6.16 -2.49
C ALA A 310 -1.18 5.03 -3.18
N GLU A 311 -0.52 3.96 -3.58
CA GLU A 311 -1.12 2.83 -4.31
C GLU A 311 -1.77 1.79 -3.40
N GLU A 312 -1.43 1.77 -2.11
CA GLU A 312 -1.90 0.78 -1.13
C GLU A 312 -3.43 0.66 -1.12
N LYS A 313 -4.12 1.80 -1.01
CA LYS A 313 -5.59 1.84 -0.93
C LYS A 313 -6.26 1.40 -2.23
N GLY A 314 -5.67 1.72 -3.38
CA GLY A 314 -6.19 1.33 -4.70
C GLY A 314 -6.09 -0.18 -4.91
N ARG A 315 -4.89 -0.75 -4.67
CA ARG A 315 -4.66 -2.19 -4.77
C ARG A 315 -5.50 -3.00 -3.79
N THR A 316 -5.61 -2.55 -2.54
CA THR A 316 -6.44 -3.23 -1.52
C THR A 316 -7.91 -3.30 -1.94
N LYS A 317 -8.48 -2.19 -2.44
CA LYS A 317 -9.87 -2.16 -2.94
C LYS A 317 -10.10 -3.08 -4.12
N PHE A 318 -9.13 -3.16 -5.04
CA PHE A 318 -9.22 -4.08 -6.18
C PHE A 318 -9.27 -5.53 -5.72
N ILE A 319 -8.39 -5.91 -4.77
CA ILE A 319 -8.35 -7.26 -4.19
C ILE A 319 -9.61 -7.56 -3.40
N ASP A 320 -10.15 -6.61 -2.63
CA ASP A 320 -11.43 -6.76 -1.94
C ASP A 320 -12.59 -7.00 -2.94
N GLY A 321 -12.53 -6.35 -4.11
CA GLY A 321 -13.47 -6.61 -5.21
C GLY A 321 -13.37 -8.03 -5.78
N LEU A 322 -12.15 -8.58 -5.87
CA LEU A 322 -11.92 -9.97 -6.26
C LEU A 322 -12.41 -10.95 -5.17
N ALA A 323 -12.15 -10.65 -3.90
CA ALA A 323 -12.62 -11.45 -2.75
C ALA A 323 -14.14 -11.54 -2.75
N LYS A 324 -14.81 -10.41 -2.98
CA LYS A 324 -16.27 -10.38 -3.10
C LYS A 324 -16.80 -11.25 -4.24
N MET A 325 -16.11 -11.32 -5.38
CA MET A 325 -16.49 -12.20 -6.49
C MET A 325 -16.46 -13.69 -6.10
N VAL A 326 -15.46 -14.10 -5.32
CA VAL A 326 -15.33 -15.46 -4.81
C VAL A 326 -16.39 -15.74 -3.73
N GLU A 327 -16.64 -14.79 -2.83
CA GLU A 327 -17.69 -14.89 -1.81
C GLU A 327 -19.10 -15.01 -2.41
N ASP A 328 -19.41 -14.20 -3.43
CA ASP A 328 -20.69 -14.24 -4.13
C ASP A 328 -20.90 -15.61 -4.80
N ARG A 329 -19.87 -16.17 -5.45
CA ARG A 329 -19.91 -17.54 -6.01
C ARG A 329 -20.06 -18.61 -4.94
N HIS A 330 -19.37 -18.48 -3.81
CA HIS A 330 -19.54 -19.39 -2.68
C HIS A 330 -20.97 -19.35 -2.13
N ARG A 331 -21.57 -18.15 -2.02
CA ARG A 331 -22.94 -17.98 -1.56
C ARG A 331 -23.96 -18.59 -2.53
N ASP A 332 -23.74 -18.43 -3.83
CA ASP A 332 -24.63 -19.00 -4.85
C ASP A 332 -24.55 -20.53 -4.88
N LEU A 333 -23.35 -21.10 -4.75
CA LEU A 333 -23.17 -22.56 -4.62
C LEU A 333 -23.92 -23.10 -3.40
N MET A 334 -23.81 -22.44 -2.24
CA MET A 334 -24.55 -22.83 -1.04
C MET A 334 -26.07 -22.80 -1.25
N ARG A 335 -26.58 -21.82 -2.02
CA ARG A 335 -28.00 -21.73 -2.37
C ARG A 335 -28.45 -22.82 -3.35
N GLU A 336 -27.62 -23.17 -4.32
CA GLU A 336 -27.89 -24.25 -5.27
C GLU A 336 -27.95 -25.61 -4.57
N VAL A 337 -27.04 -25.86 -3.63
CA VAL A 337 -27.06 -27.06 -2.77
C VAL A 337 -28.33 -27.09 -1.91
N GLU A 338 -28.72 -25.97 -1.29
CA GLU A 338 -29.93 -25.89 -0.46
C GLU A 338 -31.24 -26.04 -1.27
N GLN A 339 -31.27 -25.59 -2.52
CA GLN A 339 -32.42 -25.77 -3.43
C GLN A 339 -32.48 -27.18 -4.04
N GLY A 340 -31.33 -27.82 -4.28
CA GLY A 340 -31.25 -29.20 -4.73
C GLY A 340 -31.82 -30.20 -3.73
N ASP A 341 -31.71 -29.90 -2.44
CA ASP A 341 -32.19 -30.74 -1.33
C ASP A 341 -33.69 -30.54 -1.01
N LYS A 342 -34.34 -29.54 -1.63
CA LYS A 342 -35.76 -29.20 -1.42
C LYS A 342 -36.68 -29.59 -2.59
N ARG A 343 -36.29 -30.54 -3.45
CA ARG A 343 -37.20 -31.15 -4.44
C ARG A 343 -37.93 -32.36 -3.80
N PRO A 344 -39.19 -32.22 -3.32
CA PRO A 344 -39.98 -33.38 -2.96
C PRO A 344 -40.41 -34.15 -4.20
N GLU A 345 -40.35 -35.45 -4.01
CA GLU A 345 -40.87 -36.58 -4.75
C GLU A 345 -42.17 -36.32 -5.55
N VAL A 346 -42.20 -36.92 -6.73
CA VAL A 346 -43.22 -36.85 -7.78
C VAL A 346 -44.56 -37.45 -7.31
N GLY A 347 -45.62 -36.63 -7.31
CA GLY A 347 -47.01 -37.06 -7.13
C GLY A 347 -47.86 -36.83 -8.40
N HIS A 348 -48.28 -37.95 -8.98
CA HIS A 348 -49.07 -38.20 -10.20
C HIS A 348 -50.39 -37.41 -10.41
N MET A 349 -50.68 -36.94 -11.64
CA MET A 349 -51.87 -37.23 -12.50
C MET A 349 -52.17 -36.11 -13.56
N PRO A 350 -52.88 -36.39 -14.68
CA PRO A 350 -52.44 -35.99 -16.03
C PRO A 350 -53.46 -35.20 -16.87
N ARG A 351 -52.96 -34.73 -18.04
CA ARG A 351 -53.67 -34.48 -19.32
C ARG A 351 -54.86 -33.49 -19.33
N ARG A 352 -54.69 -32.38 -20.07
CA ARG A 352 -55.35 -32.15 -21.37
C ARG A 352 -54.72 -30.96 -22.10
N SER A 353 -54.34 -31.19 -23.35
CA SER A 353 -53.76 -30.25 -24.30
C SER A 353 -54.84 -29.68 -25.24
N THR A 354 -54.82 -28.36 -25.48
CA THR A 354 -54.84 -27.65 -26.80
C THR A 354 -55.02 -26.15 -26.54
N GLU A 355 -53.98 -25.34 -26.84
CA GLU A 355 -53.97 -24.25 -27.87
C GLU A 355 -54.66 -22.96 -27.35
N GLU A 356 -54.01 -21.80 -27.22
CA GLU A 356 -53.35 -20.98 -28.25
C GLU A 356 -52.63 -19.76 -27.61
N ALA A 357 -51.77 -19.12 -28.40
CA ALA A 357 -51.37 -17.70 -28.36
C ALA A 357 -50.15 -17.23 -27.53
N ALA A 358 -49.07 -17.01 -28.31
CA ALA A 358 -48.27 -15.78 -28.38
C ALA A 358 -47.28 -15.44 -27.26
N GLU A 359 -46.02 -15.54 -27.68
CA GLU A 359 -44.76 -15.02 -27.14
C GLU A 359 -44.76 -13.59 -26.55
N ASN A 360 -43.91 -13.45 -25.52
CA ASN A 360 -43.04 -12.30 -25.19
C ASN A 360 -43.58 -11.11 -24.37
N LYS A 361 -43.50 -11.21 -23.02
CA LYS A 361 -42.75 -10.22 -22.18
C LYS A 361 -42.52 -10.71 -20.73
N PRO A 362 -41.34 -10.47 -20.12
CA PRO A 362 -41.07 -10.80 -18.73
C PRO A 362 -41.85 -9.94 -17.72
N LEU A 363 -42.24 -10.62 -16.64
CA LEU A 363 -42.81 -10.08 -15.42
C LEU A 363 -41.80 -9.23 -14.62
N SER A 364 -42.40 -8.39 -13.78
CA SER A 364 -41.98 -8.11 -12.41
C SER A 364 -41.29 -6.76 -12.18
N GLY A 365 -42.11 -5.77 -11.81
CA GLY A 365 -41.64 -4.45 -11.42
C GLY A 365 -42.76 -3.47 -11.05
N TYR A 366 -43.81 -3.91 -10.36
CA TYR A 366 -44.83 -3.00 -9.80
C TYR A 366 -44.86 -3.13 -8.28
N GLY A 367 -43.82 -2.56 -7.65
CA GLY A 367 -43.75 -2.34 -6.21
C GLY A 367 -44.27 -0.95 -5.85
N ILE A 368 -45.16 -0.91 -4.85
CA ILE A 368 -45.40 0.17 -3.87
C ILE A 368 -45.98 1.50 -4.43
N MET A 369 -45.55 2.01 -5.58
CA MET A 369 -46.05 3.28 -6.14
C MET A 369 -47.50 3.18 -6.63
N SER A 370 -47.95 2.01 -7.11
CA SER A 370 -49.34 1.82 -7.55
C SER A 370 -50.33 1.81 -6.36
N GLN A 371 -49.87 1.39 -5.18
CA GLN A 371 -50.68 1.43 -3.94
C GLN A 371 -50.79 2.84 -3.37
N LEU A 372 -49.74 3.67 -3.49
CA LEU A 372 -49.77 5.08 -3.11
C LEU A 372 -50.68 5.92 -4.02
N GLN A 373 -50.73 5.61 -5.32
CA GLN A 373 -51.58 6.31 -6.26
C GLN A 373 -53.08 6.05 -6.00
N LYS A 374 -53.42 4.86 -5.48
CA LYS A 374 -54.79 4.45 -5.14
C LYS A 374 -55.32 5.04 -3.83
N LEU A 375 -54.43 5.48 -2.93
CA LEU A 375 -54.80 6.22 -1.71
C LEU A 375 -54.99 7.73 -1.96
N ARG A 376 -54.40 8.28 -3.02
CA ARG A 376 -54.54 9.71 -3.39
C ARG A 376 -55.79 9.99 -4.24
N SER A 377 -56.31 9.01 -4.96
CA SER A 377 -57.53 9.14 -5.77
C SER A 377 -58.82 8.76 -5.04
N GLY A 378 -58.73 8.49 -3.74
CA GLY A 378 -59.86 8.08 -2.90
C GLY A 378 -60.08 9.04 -1.73
N LEU A 379 -60.39 10.30 -2.04
CA LEU A 379 -61.16 11.19 -1.16
C LEU A 379 -61.97 12.18 -2.01
#